data_AF-A0AAD4QTG0-F1
#
_entry.id   AF-A0AAD4QTG0-F1
#
_cell.length_a   1.000
_cell.length_b   1.000
_cell.length_c   1.000
_cell.angle_alpha   90.00
_cell.angle_beta   90.00
_cell.angle_gamma   90.00
#
_symmetry.space_group_name_H-M   'P 1'
#
loop_
_entity.id
_entity.type
_entity.pdbx_description
1 polymer ?
#
loop_
_entity_poly.entity_id
_entity_poly.type
_entity_poly.pdbx_seq_one_letter_code
_entity_poly.pdbx_strand_id
1 'polypeptide(L)'
;MLNVYSAFANNGKSTNWCGQHHVNYKAMCRADHIREQMLAFLRRFNYKIVSCKGTIGDTAKIRRCLLTGFFPQVAYYDHTGLYVTVRGGNSFKAFKGSAIMYKKDYPKWVVFTDVMQNSIRDISEIELGWIEQIAPHYYEFSSKYGSKKLGDADNIAEGRTANIN
;
A
#
# COMPACT_ATOMS: atom_id res chain seq x y z
N MET A 1 10.08 2.38 -2.46
CA MET A 1 11.15 2.55 -1.46
C MET A 1 12.14 1.38 -1.39
N LEU A 2 11.69 0.11 -1.34
CA LEU A 2 12.59 -1.06 -1.25
C LEU A 2 13.67 -1.11 -2.35
N ASN A 3 13.30 -0.84 -3.60
CA ASN A 3 14.22 -0.91 -4.75
C ASN A 3 15.36 0.12 -4.63
N VAL A 4 15.04 1.36 -4.27
CA VAL A 4 16.02 2.44 -4.12
C VAL A 4 17.00 2.14 -3.00
N TYR A 5 16.52 1.68 -1.83
CA TYR A 5 17.40 1.30 -0.72
C TYR A 5 18.29 0.10 -1.08
N SER A 6 17.74 -0.91 -1.75
CA SER A 6 18.52 -2.08 -2.18
C SER A 6 19.61 -1.69 -3.18
N ALA A 7 19.31 -0.82 -4.13
CA ALA A 7 20.28 -0.31 -5.09
C ALA A 7 21.36 0.54 -4.40
N PHE A 8 20.99 1.42 -3.47
CA PHE A 8 21.95 2.19 -2.67
C PHE A 8 22.91 1.28 -1.89
N ALA A 9 22.39 0.26 -1.20
CA ALA A 9 23.20 -0.69 -0.45
C ALA A 9 24.12 -1.52 -1.36
N ASN A 10 23.63 -1.97 -2.52
CA ASN A 10 24.42 -2.74 -3.48
C ASN A 10 25.52 -1.90 -4.16
N ASN A 11 25.33 -0.59 -4.29
CA ASN A 11 26.32 0.34 -4.84
C ASN A 11 27.21 0.96 -3.75
N GLY A 12 27.47 0.22 -2.67
CA GLY A 12 28.43 0.60 -1.63
C GLY A 12 28.03 1.82 -0.81
N LYS A 13 26.72 2.12 -0.71
CA LYS A 13 26.20 3.30 0.00
C LYS A 13 26.85 4.61 -0.48
N SER A 14 27.12 4.73 -1.79
CA SER A 14 27.91 5.82 -2.37
C SER A 14 27.14 7.13 -2.51
N THR A 15 27.76 8.24 -2.07
CA THR A 15 27.28 9.61 -2.32
C THR A 15 27.20 9.91 -3.82
N ASN A 16 28.16 9.45 -4.61
CA ASN A 16 28.20 9.68 -6.05
C ASN A 16 27.01 9.00 -6.75
N TRP A 17 26.69 7.77 -6.35
CA TRP A 17 25.53 7.05 -6.86
C TRP A 17 24.23 7.81 -6.52
N CYS A 18 24.10 8.30 -5.28
CA CYS A 18 22.95 9.12 -4.90
C CYS A 18 22.82 10.40 -5.75
N GLY A 19 23.94 11.06 -6.04
CA GLY A 19 23.97 12.24 -6.92
C GLY A 19 23.49 11.94 -8.34
N GLN A 20 23.97 10.83 -8.93
CA GLN A 20 23.59 10.41 -10.29
C GLN A 20 22.12 9.99 -10.41
N HIS A 21 21.54 9.45 -9.33
CA HIS A 21 20.15 8.95 -9.33
C HIS A 21 19.15 9.91 -8.66
N HIS A 22 19.54 11.15 -8.37
CA HIS A 22 18.72 12.16 -7.71
C HIS A 22 18.12 11.69 -6.37
N VAL A 23 18.88 10.88 -5.63
CA VAL A 23 18.49 10.37 -4.31
C VAL A 23 19.15 11.22 -3.22
N ASN A 24 18.39 11.56 -2.18
CA ASN A 24 18.95 12.30 -1.05
C ASN A 24 19.86 11.41 -0.19
N TYR A 25 21.18 11.63 -0.29
CA TYR A 25 22.18 10.85 0.46
C TYR A 25 21.98 10.90 1.98
N LYS A 26 21.70 12.09 2.55
CA LYS A 26 21.49 12.24 4.00
C LYS A 26 20.28 11.43 4.48
N ALA A 27 19.21 11.42 3.69
CA ALA A 27 18.02 10.62 4.00
C ALA A 27 18.32 9.11 3.93
N MET A 28 19.12 8.67 2.96
CA MET A 28 19.54 7.27 2.83
C MET A 28 20.43 6.82 4.00
N CYS A 29 21.41 7.64 4.39
CA CYS A 29 22.22 7.38 5.59
C CYS A 29 21.35 7.25 6.84
N ARG A 30 20.38 8.16 7.02
CA ARG A 30 19.44 8.08 8.15
C ARG A 30 18.63 6.79 8.11
N ALA A 31 18.09 6.41 6.96
CA ALA A 31 17.33 5.17 6.81
C ALA A 31 18.17 3.93 7.13
N ASP A 32 19.44 3.95 6.72
CA ASP A 32 20.39 2.88 6.98
C ASP A 32 20.70 2.73 8.49
N HIS A 33 20.96 3.83 9.19
CA HIS A 33 21.16 3.83 10.64
C HIS A 33 19.91 3.32 11.39
N ILE A 34 18.71 3.77 11.01
CA ILE A 34 17.45 3.30 11.62
C ILE A 34 17.29 1.79 11.41
N ARG A 35 17.62 1.30 10.22
CA ARG A 35 17.56 -0.13 9.93
C ARG A 35 18.56 -0.92 10.77
N GLU A 36 19.79 -0.44 10.93
CA GLU A 36 20.80 -1.08 11.78
C GLU A 36 20.35 -1.15 13.24
N GLN A 37 19.72 -0.10 13.76
CA GLN A 37 19.11 -0.08 15.10
C GLN A 37 18.00 -1.13 15.21
N MET A 38 17.07 -1.18 14.26
CA MET A 38 16.01 -2.20 14.24
C MET A 38 16.57 -3.62 14.21
N LEU A 39 17.61 -3.88 13.41
CA LEU A 39 18.27 -5.18 13.37
C LEU A 39 18.96 -5.54 14.69
N ALA A 40 19.59 -4.57 15.35
CA ALA A 40 20.19 -4.78 16.67
C ALA A 40 19.13 -5.19 17.70
N PHE A 41 17.95 -4.55 17.70
CA PHE A 41 16.83 -4.95 18.55
C PHE A 41 16.34 -6.36 18.24
N LEU A 42 16.12 -6.70 16.96
CA LEU A 42 15.67 -8.04 16.58
C LEU A 42 16.66 -9.13 17.02
N ARG A 43 17.97 -8.89 16.89
CA ARG A 43 19.02 -9.80 17.38
C ARG A 43 18.99 -9.91 18.90
N ARG A 44 18.86 -8.79 19.61
CA ARG A 44 18.80 -8.77 21.09
C ARG A 44 17.63 -9.57 21.64
N PHE A 45 16.49 -9.56 20.96
CA PHE A 45 15.30 -10.33 21.34
C PHE A 45 15.24 -11.72 20.68
N ASN A 46 16.32 -12.19 20.06
CA ASN A 46 16.40 -13.49 19.39
C ASN A 46 15.34 -13.74 18.30
N TYR A 47 14.87 -12.68 17.64
CA TYR A 47 14.00 -12.83 16.48
C TYR A 47 14.80 -13.30 15.26
N LYS A 48 14.29 -14.30 14.55
CA LYS A 48 14.88 -14.78 13.31
C LYS A 48 14.72 -13.72 12.21
N ILE A 49 15.84 -13.21 11.71
CA ILE A 49 15.85 -12.28 10.57
C ILE A 49 15.77 -13.11 9.28
N VAL A 50 14.60 -13.10 8.65
CA VAL A 50 14.35 -13.77 7.36
C VAL A 50 14.15 -12.74 6.25
N SER A 51 14.50 -13.11 5.02
CA SER A 51 14.31 -12.26 3.85
C SER A 51 13.50 -12.99 2.79
N CYS A 52 12.62 -12.24 2.12
CA CYS A 52 11.85 -12.69 0.97
C CYS A 52 12.60 -12.30 -0.32
N LYS A 53 13.89 -12.69 -0.46
CA LYS A 53 14.67 -12.36 -1.66
C LYS A 53 14.63 -13.55 -2.63
N GLY A 54 14.12 -13.33 -3.85
CA GLY A 54 14.29 -14.26 -4.98
C GLY A 54 13.21 -15.35 -5.15
N THR A 55 12.10 -15.26 -4.43
CA THR A 55 10.96 -16.19 -4.49
C THR A 55 9.75 -15.54 -5.15
N ILE A 56 9.00 -16.32 -5.93
CA ILE A 56 7.72 -15.89 -6.51
C ILE A 56 6.73 -15.58 -5.36
N GLY A 57 6.06 -14.41 -5.42
CA GLY A 57 5.11 -13.98 -4.38
C GLY A 57 5.72 -13.16 -3.22
N ASP A 58 7.02 -12.85 -3.26
CA ASP A 58 7.73 -12.18 -2.16
C ASP A 58 7.23 -10.77 -1.84
N THR A 59 6.77 -10.01 -2.84
CA THR A 59 6.21 -8.68 -2.61
C THR A 59 4.82 -8.73 -1.96
N ALA A 60 4.06 -9.82 -2.12
CA ALA A 60 2.78 -10.00 -1.45
C ALA A 60 2.95 -10.15 0.06
N LYS A 61 3.98 -10.89 0.52
CA LYS A 61 4.30 -11.02 1.95
C LYS A 61 4.62 -9.67 2.59
N ILE A 62 5.38 -8.83 1.88
CA ILE A 62 5.70 -7.47 2.34
C ILE A 62 4.41 -6.62 2.43
N ARG A 63 3.56 -6.65 1.40
CA ARG A 63 2.30 -5.90 1.36
C ARG A 63 1.31 -6.36 2.43
N ARG A 64 1.24 -7.68 2.71
CA ARG A 64 0.49 -8.26 3.83
C ARG A 64 1.01 -7.76 5.17
N CYS A 65 2.34 -7.74 5.37
CA CYS A 65 2.94 -7.18 6.58
C CYS A 65 2.61 -5.68 6.75
N LEU A 66 2.70 -4.89 5.68
CA LEU A 66 2.26 -3.49 5.71
C LEU A 66 0.78 -3.38 6.10
N LEU A 67 -0.09 -4.19 5.48
CA LEU A 67 -1.51 -4.22 5.78
C LEU A 67 -1.79 -4.61 7.24
N THR A 68 -1.00 -5.48 7.86
CA THR A 68 -1.17 -5.81 9.29
C THR A 68 -0.92 -4.61 10.22
N GLY A 69 0.02 -3.73 9.88
CA GLY A 69 0.29 -2.51 10.66
C GLY A 69 -0.64 -1.35 10.31
N PHE A 70 -1.02 -1.23 9.03
CA PHE A 70 -1.81 -0.14 8.48
C PHE A 70 -3.23 -0.57 8.13
N PHE A 71 -3.77 -1.58 8.83
CA PHE A 71 -5.08 -2.13 8.51
C PHE A 71 -6.20 -1.08 8.48
N PRO A 72 -6.23 0.01 9.27
CA PRO A 72 -7.25 1.06 9.14
C PRO A 72 -7.17 1.88 7.83
N GLN A 73 -5.99 1.94 7.24
CA GLN A 73 -5.65 2.87 6.15
C GLN A 73 -5.82 2.20 4.79
N VAL A 74 -7.04 1.71 4.55
CA VAL A 74 -7.41 1.04 3.30
C VAL A 74 -8.37 1.92 2.51
N ALA A 75 -8.15 2.00 1.21
CA ALA A 75 -9.03 2.66 0.26
C ALA A 75 -9.27 1.78 -0.98
N TYR A 76 -10.41 2.00 -1.63
CA TYR A 76 -10.72 1.40 -2.92
C TYR A 76 -10.81 2.46 -4.02
N TYR A 77 -10.45 2.08 -5.24
CA TYR A 77 -10.58 2.93 -6.40
C TYR A 77 -12.03 2.95 -6.89
N ASP A 78 -12.62 4.13 -6.89
CA ASP A 78 -14.02 4.36 -7.24
C ASP A 78 -14.19 4.76 -8.71
N HIS A 79 -15.41 4.63 -9.24
CA HIS A 79 -15.75 5.00 -10.61
C HIS A 79 -15.54 6.49 -10.90
N THR A 80 -15.53 7.33 -9.85
CA THR A 80 -15.21 8.76 -9.94
C THR A 80 -13.72 9.04 -10.22
N GLY A 81 -12.87 8.02 -10.21
CA GLY A 81 -11.43 8.15 -10.38
C GLY A 81 -10.69 8.58 -9.12
N LEU A 82 -11.35 8.51 -7.97
CA LEU A 82 -10.79 8.81 -6.64
C LEU A 82 -10.62 7.53 -5.81
N TYR A 83 -9.74 7.60 -4.82
CA TYR A 83 -9.62 6.56 -3.79
C TYR A 83 -10.51 6.91 -2.61
N VAL A 84 -11.46 6.03 -2.30
CA VAL A 84 -12.41 6.19 -1.20
C VAL A 84 -11.99 5.31 -0.03
N THR A 85 -11.83 5.89 1.15
CA THR A 85 -11.45 5.12 2.35
C THR A 85 -12.58 4.19 2.77
N VAL A 86 -12.23 2.93 3.07
CA VAL A 86 -13.21 1.91 3.46
C VAL A 86 -13.96 2.33 4.72
N ARG A 87 -13.21 2.89 5.69
CA ARG A 87 -13.80 3.51 6.87
C ARG A 87 -13.92 5.02 6.65
N GLY A 88 -15.11 5.56 6.88
CA GLY A 88 -15.39 7.00 6.79
C GLY A 88 -15.79 7.50 5.40
N GLY A 89 -15.55 6.75 4.32
CA GLY A 89 -16.01 7.14 2.97
C GLY A 89 -15.36 8.41 2.42
N ASN A 90 -14.19 8.78 2.94
CA ASN A 90 -13.50 9.99 2.50
C ASN A 90 -12.84 9.76 1.15
N SER A 91 -13.02 10.70 0.23
CA SER A 91 -12.50 10.62 -1.13
C SER A 91 -11.20 11.39 -1.27
N PHE A 92 -10.16 10.73 -1.77
CA PHE A 92 -8.82 11.31 -1.96
C PHE A 92 -8.28 11.04 -3.36
N LYS A 93 -7.44 11.93 -3.86
CA LYS A 93 -6.64 11.68 -5.06
C LYS A 93 -5.40 10.86 -4.70
N ALA A 94 -4.90 10.03 -5.61
CA ALA A 94 -3.53 9.55 -5.47
C ALA A 94 -2.55 10.74 -5.63
N PHE A 95 -1.52 10.80 -4.80
CA PHE A 95 -0.51 11.83 -4.91
C PHE A 95 0.19 11.76 -6.29
N LYS A 96 0.34 12.90 -6.96
CA LYS A 96 0.84 12.98 -8.35
C LYS A 96 2.23 12.35 -8.54
N GLY A 97 3.10 12.44 -7.53
CA GLY A 97 4.44 11.85 -7.56
C GLY A 97 4.49 10.37 -7.14
N SER A 98 3.35 9.73 -6.89
CA SER A 98 3.31 8.31 -6.52
C SER A 98 3.54 7.44 -7.74
N ALA A 99 4.26 6.32 -7.56
CA ALA A 99 4.53 5.36 -8.61
C ALA A 99 3.25 4.77 -9.24
N ILE A 100 2.14 4.75 -8.49
CA ILE A 100 0.85 4.26 -8.97
C ILE A 100 0.28 5.10 -10.13
N MET A 101 0.67 6.38 -10.23
CA MET A 101 0.22 7.29 -11.28
C MET A 101 0.77 6.92 -12.66
N TYR A 102 1.83 6.11 -12.70
CA TYR A 102 2.47 5.64 -13.93
C TYR A 102 2.04 4.22 -14.32
N LYS A 103 1.12 3.59 -13.56
CA LYS A 103 0.53 2.32 -13.95
C LYS A 103 -0.53 2.54 -15.03
N LYS A 104 -0.63 1.59 -15.96
CA LYS A 104 -1.70 1.56 -16.97
C LYS A 104 -3.08 1.44 -16.32
N ASP A 105 -3.20 0.52 -15.36
CA ASP A 105 -4.43 0.25 -14.64
C ASP A 105 -4.26 0.59 -13.15
N TYR A 106 -5.22 1.34 -12.60
CA TYR A 106 -5.24 1.69 -11.19
C TYR A 106 -5.76 0.50 -10.36
N PRO A 107 -5.01 0.05 -9.34
CA PRO A 107 -5.42 -1.09 -8.53
C PRO A 107 -6.70 -0.77 -7.74
N LYS A 108 -7.62 -1.73 -7.72
CA LYS A 108 -8.93 -1.55 -7.09
C LYS A 108 -8.84 -1.36 -5.58
N TRP A 109 -7.90 -2.00 -4.91
CA TRP A 109 -7.73 -1.94 -3.45
C TRP A 109 -6.30 -1.56 -3.11
N VAL A 110 -6.16 -0.61 -2.18
CA VAL A 110 -4.86 -0.11 -1.77
C VAL A 110 -4.79 0.11 -0.26
N VAL A 111 -3.60 -0.06 0.28
CA VAL A 111 -3.20 0.48 1.59
C VAL A 111 -2.38 1.75 1.38
N PHE A 112 -2.58 2.76 2.23
CA PHE A 112 -1.81 4.00 2.24
C PHE A 112 -1.20 4.24 3.62
N THR A 113 -0.21 5.13 3.71
CA THR A 113 0.49 5.44 4.97
C THR A 113 0.21 6.86 5.47
N ASP A 114 0.01 7.80 4.54
CA ASP A 114 -0.07 9.23 4.87
C ASP A 114 -1.16 9.91 4.05
N VAL A 115 -1.81 10.89 4.69
CA VAL A 115 -2.92 11.67 4.13
C VAL A 115 -2.52 13.14 4.11
N MET A 116 -2.48 13.71 2.91
CA MET A 116 -2.44 15.15 2.71
C MET A 116 -3.86 15.69 2.49
N GLN A 117 -4.01 17.02 2.51
CA GLN A 117 -5.29 17.72 2.41
C GLN A 117 -6.29 17.09 1.42
N ASN A 118 -5.84 16.81 0.18
CA ASN A 118 -6.70 16.21 -0.86
C ASN A 118 -6.10 14.94 -1.50
N SER A 119 -5.04 14.36 -0.92
CA SER A 119 -4.35 13.23 -1.56
C SER A 119 -3.69 12.26 -0.59
N ILE A 120 -3.71 10.97 -0.93
CA ILE A 120 -3.00 9.91 -0.19
C ILE A 120 -1.60 9.64 -0.76
N ARG A 121 -0.66 9.30 0.11
CA ARG A 121 0.74 8.97 -0.22
C ARG A 121 1.14 7.56 0.22
N ASP A 122 2.27 7.10 -0.33
CA ASP A 122 2.87 5.79 -0.05
C ASP A 122 1.87 4.65 -0.23
N ILE A 123 1.32 4.58 -1.44
CA ILE A 123 0.24 3.68 -1.81
C ILE A 123 0.80 2.34 -2.27
N SER A 124 0.27 1.25 -1.72
CA SER A 124 0.58 -0.13 -2.14
C SER A 124 -0.70 -0.90 -2.46
N GLU A 125 -0.68 -1.63 -3.56
CA GLU A 125 -1.79 -2.50 -4.00
C GLU A 125 -1.98 -3.69 -3.06
N ILE A 126 -3.23 -3.99 -2.70
CA ILE A 126 -3.58 -5.11 -1.84
C ILE A 126 -4.74 -5.89 -2.44
N GLU A 127 -4.96 -7.10 -1.93
CA GLU A 127 -6.12 -7.93 -2.27
C GLU A 127 -7.17 -7.85 -1.15
N LEU A 128 -8.46 -7.79 -1.53
CA LEU A 128 -9.56 -7.71 -0.57
C LEU A 128 -9.56 -8.87 0.43
N GLY A 129 -9.30 -10.09 -0.05
CA GLY A 129 -9.25 -11.29 0.80
C GLY A 129 -8.18 -11.24 1.90
N TRP A 130 -7.18 -10.35 1.82
CA TRP A 130 -6.19 -10.19 2.89
C TRP A 130 -6.73 -9.34 4.04
N ILE A 131 -7.62 -8.39 3.76
CA ILE A 131 -8.18 -7.47 4.76
C ILE A 131 -9.03 -8.25 5.75
N GLU A 132 -9.91 -9.12 5.23
CA GLU A 132 -10.77 -10.00 6.02
C GLU A 132 -9.98 -10.93 6.93
N GLN A 133 -8.84 -11.45 6.45
CA GLN A 133 -7.96 -12.33 7.23
C GLN A 133 -7.20 -11.58 8.33
N ILE A 134 -6.76 -10.35 8.06
CA ILE A 134 -5.85 -9.60 8.94
C ILE A 134 -6.60 -8.90 10.08
N ALA A 135 -7.74 -8.27 9.79
CA ALA A 135 -8.47 -7.50 10.78
C ALA A 135 -9.98 -7.74 10.70
N PRO A 136 -10.45 -8.98 10.94
CA PRO A 136 -11.88 -9.32 10.87
C PRO A 136 -12.71 -8.52 11.88
N HIS A 137 -12.15 -8.26 13.06
CA HIS A 137 -12.78 -7.47 14.13
C HIS A 137 -12.95 -5.99 13.77
N TYR A 138 -12.07 -5.45 12.92
CA TYR A 138 -12.10 -4.04 12.56
C TYR A 138 -13.01 -3.77 11.37
N TYR A 139 -12.95 -4.68 10.41
CA TYR A 139 -13.69 -4.58 9.17
C TYR A 139 -15.05 -5.24 9.23
N GLU A 140 -15.43 -5.83 10.38
CA GLU A 140 -16.67 -6.58 10.64
C GLU A 140 -17.63 -6.38 9.49
N PHE A 141 -17.48 -7.24 8.47
CA PHE A 141 -18.43 -7.32 7.38
C PHE A 141 -19.66 -8.05 7.95
N SER A 142 -20.15 -7.57 9.10
CA SER A 142 -21.44 -7.88 9.68
C SER A 142 -22.44 -7.42 8.65
N SER A 143 -22.86 -8.33 7.78
CA SER A 143 -24.24 -8.49 7.33
C SER A 143 -25.00 -7.21 6.92
N LYS A 144 -24.32 -6.13 6.51
CA LYS A 144 -24.90 -4.95 5.86
C LYS A 144 -24.78 -5.05 4.35
N TYR A 145 -23.90 -5.93 3.87
CA TYR A 145 -23.99 -6.58 2.57
C TYR A 145 -24.34 -8.06 2.83
N GLY A 146 -25.54 -8.31 3.36
CA GLY A 146 -26.02 -9.67 3.55
C GLY A 146 -25.94 -10.41 2.22
N SER A 147 -25.30 -11.59 2.23
CA SER A 147 -25.51 -12.66 1.25
C SER A 147 -25.78 -12.22 -0.19
N LYS A 148 -25.07 -11.23 -0.72
CA LYS A 148 -25.07 -10.96 -2.16
C LYS A 148 -23.86 -11.68 -2.69
N LYS A 149 -24.15 -12.82 -3.32
CA LYS A 149 -23.20 -13.50 -4.21
C LYS A 149 -22.47 -12.45 -5.03
N LEU A 150 -21.18 -12.67 -5.21
CA LEU A 150 -20.18 -11.86 -5.90
C LEU A 150 -20.46 -11.67 -7.42
N GLY A 151 -21.72 -11.50 -7.85
CA GLY A 151 -22.13 -11.26 -9.23
C GLY A 151 -22.64 -9.85 -9.51
N ASP A 152 -22.72 -8.97 -8.50
CA ASP A 152 -23.41 -7.68 -8.63
C ASP A 152 -22.47 -6.46 -8.75
N ALA A 153 -21.15 -6.64 -8.71
CA ALA A 153 -20.20 -5.54 -8.95
C ALA A 153 -20.16 -5.09 -10.42
N ASP A 154 -20.62 -5.94 -11.34
CA ASP A 154 -20.74 -5.62 -12.77
C ASP A 154 -22.05 -4.87 -13.10
N ASN A 155 -23.06 -4.90 -12.21
CA ASN A 155 -24.41 -4.37 -12.49
C ASN A 155 -24.71 -2.97 -11.89
N ILE A 156 -23.77 -2.34 -11.17
CA ILE A 156 -23.98 -0.99 -10.63
C ILE A 156 -23.67 0.10 -11.68
N ALA A 157 -23.02 -0.26 -12.80
CA ALA A 157 -22.68 0.67 -13.88
C ALA A 157 -23.84 0.97 -14.86
N GLU A 158 -24.84 0.10 -15.00
CA GLU A 158 -25.92 0.27 -15.99
C GLU A 158 -27.21 0.89 -15.44
N GLY A 159 -27.39 0.97 -14.12
CA GLY A 159 -28.67 1.34 -13.50
C GLY A 159 -28.99 2.85 -13.37
N ARG A 160 -28.16 3.76 -13.91
CA ARG A 160 -28.34 5.23 -13.72
C ARG A 160 -28.86 6.00 -14.93
N THR A 161 -29.17 5.36 -16.06
CA THR A 161 -29.68 6.04 -17.28
C THR A 161 -31.18 5.97 -17.51
N ALA A 162 -31.96 5.38 -16.61
CA ALA A 162 -33.42 5.31 -16.76
C ALA A 162 -34.14 6.12 -15.67
N ASN A 163 -34.20 7.45 -15.83
CA ASN A 163 -35.33 8.29 -15.41
C ASN A 163 -35.07 9.74 -15.82
N ILE A 164 -35.35 10.02 -17.09
CA ILE A 164 -35.73 11.35 -17.56
C ILE A 164 -36.95 11.11 -18.45
N ASN A 165 -38.13 11.31 -17.88
CA ASN A 165 -39.36 11.68 -18.55
C ASN A 165 -39.97 12.80 -17.72
#